data_AF-G9ZF40-F1
#
_entry.id   AF-G9ZF40-F1
#
_cell.length_a   1.000
_cell.length_b   1.000
_cell.length_c   1.000
_cell.angle_alpha   90.00
_cell.angle_beta   90.00
_cell.angle_gamma   90.00
#
_symmetry.space_group_name_H-M   'P 1'
#
loop_
_entity.id
_entity.type
_entity.pdbx_description
1 polymer ?
#
loop_
_entity_poly.entity_id
_entity_poly.type
_entity_poly.pdbx_seq_one_letter_code
_entity_poly.pdbx_strand_id
1 'polypeptide(L)'
;MPLTLATPPVGLVGISHEVSITTAGAPTFRDDLLYTHRGISGPAVLQISSYRQKDTPILINHLPDLPADYLLTRKRAHPQHNLAHALRLHLPKAVADYLADAHGNRDLHAYSDAALRDIMHALQHQTVAISGSEGMNKAEVSSGGVDTRELDPKTFAVKKQPGLFIIGEALDVTGWLGGYNLQWAWSSAWCCAQHLGDAA
;
A
#
# COMPACT_ATOMS: atom_id res chain seq x y z
N MET A 1 2.56 -3.41 -7.03
CA MET A 1 3.02 -4.81 -6.94
C MET A 1 3.02 -5.29 -5.49
N PRO A 2 2.67 -6.56 -5.21
CA PRO A 2 2.84 -7.14 -3.88
C PRO A 2 4.31 -7.09 -3.44
N LEU A 3 4.54 -6.86 -2.15
CA LEU A 3 5.87 -6.74 -1.55
C LEU A 3 6.18 -7.99 -0.72
N THR A 4 7.41 -8.49 -0.82
CA THR A 4 7.85 -9.64 -0.03
C THR A 4 8.53 -9.20 1.25
N LEU A 5 8.36 -9.98 2.31
CA LEU A 5 8.99 -9.76 3.61
C LEU A 5 10.04 -10.84 3.88
N ALA A 6 11.08 -10.52 4.66
CA ALA A 6 12.06 -11.52 5.09
C ALA A 6 11.44 -12.57 6.02
N THR A 7 10.53 -12.12 6.89
CA THR A 7 9.78 -12.97 7.82
C THR A 7 8.28 -12.66 7.70
N PRO A 8 7.57 -13.29 6.76
CA PRO A 8 6.13 -13.09 6.61
C PRO A 8 5.35 -13.63 7.83
N PRO A 9 4.31 -12.93 8.31
CA PRO A 9 3.48 -13.42 9.40
C PRO A 9 2.51 -14.51 8.90
N VAL A 10 2.98 -15.76 8.89
CA VAL A 10 2.25 -16.93 8.33
C VAL A 10 0.84 -17.10 8.93
N GLY A 11 0.66 -16.76 10.21
CA GLY A 11 -0.64 -16.83 10.88
C GLY A 11 -1.66 -15.79 10.45
N LEU A 12 -1.27 -14.80 9.62
CA LEU A 12 -2.14 -13.73 9.15
C LEU A 12 -2.56 -13.86 7.69
N VAL A 13 -2.07 -14.88 6.98
CA VAL A 13 -2.31 -15.00 5.53
C VAL A 13 -3.80 -14.98 5.19
N GLY A 14 -4.17 -14.14 4.23
CA GLY A 14 -5.55 -13.96 3.79
C GLY A 14 -6.36 -12.95 4.62
N ILE A 15 -5.80 -12.45 5.73
CA ILE A 15 -6.43 -11.42 6.54
C ILE A 15 -6.09 -10.06 5.97
N SER A 16 -7.07 -9.16 5.99
CA SER A 16 -6.92 -7.78 5.55
C SER A 16 -7.47 -6.81 6.58
N HIS A 17 -6.87 -5.63 6.66
CA HIS A 17 -7.37 -4.50 7.44
C HIS A 17 -6.82 -3.18 6.90
N GLU A 18 -7.53 -2.11 7.20
CA GLU A 18 -7.15 -0.76 6.79
C GLU A 18 -5.91 -0.28 7.54
N VAL A 19 -4.97 0.32 6.81
CA VAL A 19 -3.77 0.95 7.36
C VAL A 19 -3.53 2.28 6.68
N SER A 20 -2.74 3.15 7.31
CA SER A 20 -2.02 4.20 6.58
C SER A 20 -0.59 3.77 6.32
N ILE A 21 -0.12 3.88 5.09
CA ILE A 21 1.20 3.43 4.64
C ILE A 21 1.97 4.55 3.93
N THR A 22 3.28 4.64 4.20
CA THR A 22 4.15 5.63 3.56
C THR A 22 5.58 5.10 3.38
N THR A 23 6.35 5.75 2.51
CA THR A 23 7.80 5.54 2.32
C THR A 23 8.47 6.89 2.06
N ALA A 24 9.80 6.92 2.10
CA ALA A 24 10.57 8.14 1.91
C ALA A 24 10.24 8.82 0.58
N GLY A 25 9.83 10.09 0.62
CA GLY A 25 9.51 10.90 -0.56
C GLY A 25 8.15 10.61 -1.22
N ALA A 26 7.30 9.78 -0.61
CA ALA A 26 5.99 9.43 -1.12
C ALA A 26 4.84 10.08 -0.32
N PRO A 27 3.65 10.30 -0.93
CA PRO A 27 2.45 10.58 -0.17
C PRO A 27 2.06 9.39 0.72
N THR A 28 1.22 9.65 1.72
CA THR A 28 0.61 8.59 2.53
C THR A 28 -0.64 8.05 1.85
N PHE A 29 -0.77 6.74 1.76
CA PHE A 29 -1.98 6.07 1.27
C PHE A 29 -2.71 5.44 2.44
N ARG A 30 -4.04 5.54 2.44
CA ARG A 30 -4.90 4.91 3.43
C ARG A 30 -5.87 3.97 2.71
N ASP A 31 -5.70 2.68 2.94
CA ASP A 31 -6.48 1.63 2.29
C ASP A 31 -6.18 0.27 2.96
N ASP A 32 -6.77 -0.80 2.46
CA ASP A 32 -6.57 -2.15 2.94
C ASP A 32 -5.15 -2.69 2.64
N LEU A 33 -4.51 -3.23 3.67
CA LEU A 33 -3.36 -4.12 3.57
C LEU A 33 -3.86 -5.56 3.64
N LEU A 34 -3.30 -6.44 2.80
CA LEU A 34 -3.57 -7.88 2.78
C LEU A 34 -2.29 -8.65 3.09
N TYR A 35 -2.33 -9.56 4.06
CA TYR A 35 -1.21 -10.45 4.34
C TYR A 35 -1.20 -11.65 3.37
N THR A 36 -0.03 -11.96 2.80
CA THR A 36 0.16 -13.05 1.84
C THR A 36 1.20 -14.05 2.33
N HIS A 37 1.28 -15.23 1.70
CA HIS A 37 2.27 -16.25 2.05
C HIS A 37 3.72 -15.75 1.99
N ARG A 38 4.03 -14.75 1.16
CA ARG A 38 5.39 -14.23 0.94
C ARG A 38 5.60 -12.84 1.50
N GLY A 39 4.56 -12.17 2.00
CA GLY A 39 4.65 -10.81 2.50
C GLY A 39 3.30 -10.12 2.59
N ILE A 40 3.15 -9.01 1.86
CA ILE A 40 1.98 -8.12 1.93
C ILE A 40 1.54 -7.65 0.54
N SER A 41 0.25 -7.38 0.42
CA SER A 41 -0.45 -6.90 -0.78
C SER A 41 -1.64 -6.03 -0.34
N GLY A 42 -2.68 -5.94 -1.15
CA GLY A 42 -3.83 -5.06 -0.94
C GLY A 42 -3.59 -3.65 -1.51
N PRO A 43 -4.65 -2.88 -1.74
CA PRO A 43 -4.55 -1.58 -2.41
C PRO A 43 -3.52 -0.64 -1.77
N ALA A 44 -3.42 -0.58 -0.45
CA ALA A 44 -2.43 0.28 0.24
C ALA A 44 -0.99 -0.07 -0.17
N VAL A 45 -0.66 -1.36 -0.16
CA VAL A 45 0.67 -1.87 -0.51
C VAL A 45 0.94 -1.70 -2.00
N LEU A 46 -0.06 -1.99 -2.83
CA LEU A 46 0.08 -1.89 -4.27
C LEU A 46 0.30 -0.43 -4.70
N GLN A 47 -0.39 0.54 -4.08
CA GLN A 47 -0.15 1.98 -4.31
C GLN A 47 1.25 2.40 -3.85
N ILE A 48 1.64 2.11 -2.61
CA ILE A 48 2.95 2.57 -2.10
C ILE A 48 4.13 1.94 -2.84
N SER A 49 3.93 0.73 -3.39
CA SER A 49 4.99 0.01 -4.12
C SER A 49 5.46 0.73 -5.38
N SER A 50 4.64 1.58 -6.01
CA SER A 50 5.03 2.36 -7.19
C SER A 50 5.97 3.51 -6.85
N TYR A 51 5.95 3.99 -5.60
CA TYR A 51 6.81 5.06 -5.09
C TYR A 51 8.07 4.54 -4.40
N ARG A 52 8.05 3.29 -3.96
CA ARG A 52 9.12 2.72 -3.13
C ARG A 52 10.41 2.53 -3.93
N GLN A 53 11.48 3.16 -3.48
CA GLN A 53 12.83 2.88 -3.99
C GLN A 53 13.38 1.57 -3.42
N LYS A 54 14.29 0.93 -4.16
CA LYS A 54 14.98 -0.27 -3.70
C LYS A 54 15.64 -0.01 -2.33
N ASP A 55 15.58 -1.00 -1.44
CA ASP A 55 16.18 -0.97 -0.10
C ASP A 55 15.64 0.11 0.88
N THR A 56 14.54 0.80 0.54
CA THR A 56 13.84 1.68 1.50
C THR A 56 12.77 0.92 2.29
N PRO A 57 12.59 1.18 3.60
CA PRO A 57 11.51 0.59 4.36
C PRO A 57 10.16 1.26 4.01
N ILE A 58 9.07 0.60 4.37
CA ILE A 58 7.76 1.25 4.47
C ILE A 58 7.44 1.49 5.94
N LEU A 59 6.68 2.54 6.23
CA LEU A 59 6.10 2.77 7.54
C LEU A 59 4.61 2.44 7.47
N ILE A 60 4.14 1.64 8.42
CA ILE A 60 2.75 1.24 8.53
C ILE A 60 2.18 1.77 9.83
N ASN A 61 1.07 2.49 9.73
CA ASN A 61 0.20 2.83 10.84
C ASN A 61 -1.00 1.89 10.84
N HIS A 62 -1.02 0.96 11.80
CA HIS A 62 -2.10 -0.01 11.93
C HIS A 62 -3.37 0.56 12.58
N LEU A 63 -3.30 1.75 13.18
CA LEU A 63 -4.38 2.36 13.96
C LEU A 63 -4.50 3.85 13.60
N PRO A 64 -4.79 4.19 12.33
CA PRO A 64 -4.71 5.57 11.83
C PRO A 64 -5.75 6.50 12.45
N ASP A 65 -6.87 5.97 12.94
CA ASP A 65 -7.95 6.76 13.56
C ASP A 65 -7.79 6.96 15.07
N LEU A 66 -6.84 6.26 15.68
CA LEU A 66 -6.71 6.28 17.13
C LEU A 66 -5.77 7.40 17.59
N PRO A 67 -6.12 8.11 18.67
CA PRO A 67 -5.20 9.07 19.26
C PRO A 67 -4.02 8.36 19.94
N ALA A 68 -2.88 9.04 20.02
CA ALA A 68 -1.64 8.50 20.58
C ALA A 68 -1.75 8.07 22.06
N ASP A 69 -2.76 8.56 22.79
CA ASP A 69 -3.02 8.22 24.19
C ASP A 69 -4.11 7.15 24.39
N TYR A 70 -4.63 6.55 23.30
CA TYR A 70 -5.73 5.59 23.33
C TYR A 70 -5.50 4.46 24.37
N LEU A 71 -4.32 3.85 24.39
CA LEU A 71 -4.02 2.76 25.32
C LEU A 71 -4.02 3.21 26.80
N LEU A 72 -3.65 4.46 27.10
CA LEU A 72 -3.74 5.01 28.45
C LEU A 72 -5.20 5.22 28.85
N THR A 73 -6.02 5.72 27.94
CA THR A 73 -7.46 5.86 28.15
C THR A 73 -8.10 4.49 28.40
N ARG A 74 -7.73 3.46 27.64
CA ARG A 74 -8.18 2.08 27.87
C ARG A 74 -7.70 1.52 29.21
N LYS A 75 -6.45 1.77 29.61
CA LYS A 75 -5.92 1.35 30.92
C LYS A 75 -6.72 1.94 32.08
N ARG A 76 -7.11 3.22 32.00
CA ARG A 76 -7.92 3.89 33.03
C ARG A 76 -9.33 3.30 33.14
N ALA A 77 -9.95 2.98 32.00
CA ALA A 77 -11.31 2.47 31.96
C ALA A 77 -11.40 0.95 32.27
N HIS A 78 -10.44 0.16 31.78
CA HIS A 78 -10.45 -1.30 31.85
C HIS A 78 -9.03 -1.85 32.14
N PRO A 79 -8.49 -1.62 33.35
CA PRO A 79 -7.11 -1.99 33.70
C PRO A 79 -6.82 -3.50 33.58
N GLN A 80 -7.84 -4.33 33.78
CA GLN A 80 -7.78 -5.80 33.73
C GLN A 80 -7.90 -6.38 32.31
N HIS A 81 -8.16 -5.56 31.30
CA HIS A 81 -8.12 -6.04 29.92
C HIS A 81 -6.66 -6.19 29.49
N ASN A 82 -6.37 -7.20 28.67
CA ASN A 82 -5.07 -7.34 28.04
C ASN A 82 -4.94 -6.47 26.79
N LEU A 83 -3.69 -6.27 26.35
CA LEU A 83 -3.37 -5.46 25.17
C LEU A 83 -4.12 -5.95 23.92
N ALA A 84 -4.14 -7.27 23.66
CA ALA A 84 -4.87 -7.84 22.54
C ALA A 84 -6.36 -7.46 22.56
N HIS A 85 -7.02 -7.54 23.73
CA HIS A 85 -8.41 -7.12 23.88
C HIS A 85 -8.60 -5.65 23.50
N ALA A 86 -7.69 -4.76 23.93
CA ALA A 86 -7.78 -3.34 23.58
C ALA A 86 -7.63 -3.09 22.07
N LEU A 87 -6.81 -3.89 21.38
CA LEU A 87 -6.57 -3.79 19.93
C LEU A 87 -7.67 -4.44 19.09
N ARG A 88 -8.28 -5.55 19.54
CA ARG A 88 -9.38 -6.26 18.86
C ARG A 88 -10.63 -5.41 18.63
N LEU A 89 -10.75 -4.28 19.31
CA LEU A 89 -11.82 -3.32 19.08
C LEU A 89 -11.68 -2.58 17.74
N HIS A 90 -10.48 -2.59 17.16
CA HIS A 90 -10.12 -1.81 15.96
C HIS A 90 -9.49 -2.66 14.87
N LEU A 91 -9.13 -3.90 15.17
CA LEU A 91 -8.38 -4.79 14.28
C LEU A 91 -9.00 -6.18 14.24
N PRO A 92 -8.87 -6.91 13.11
CA PRO A 92 -9.19 -8.33 13.06
C PRO A 92 -8.47 -9.09 14.19
N LYS A 93 -9.15 -10.08 14.77
CA LYS A 93 -8.69 -10.81 15.96
C LYS A 93 -7.23 -11.27 15.84
N ALA A 94 -6.88 -11.95 14.75
CA ALA A 94 -5.53 -12.49 14.57
C ALA A 94 -4.46 -11.39 14.44
N VAL A 95 -4.79 -10.26 13.79
CA VAL A 95 -3.87 -9.12 13.66
C VAL A 95 -3.65 -8.46 15.01
N ALA A 96 -4.72 -8.22 15.77
CA ALA A 96 -4.63 -7.69 17.13
C ALA A 96 -3.78 -8.58 18.04
N ASP A 97 -3.97 -9.89 17.96
CA ASP A 97 -3.22 -10.87 18.75
C ASP A 97 -1.74 -10.85 18.37
N TYR A 98 -1.43 -10.95 17.07
CA TYR A 98 -0.06 -10.89 16.55
C TYR A 98 0.68 -9.62 16.99
N LEU A 99 0.04 -8.45 16.84
CA LEU A 99 0.64 -7.17 17.23
C LEU A 99 0.79 -7.05 18.76
N ALA A 100 -0.18 -7.51 19.54
CA ALA A 100 -0.09 -7.48 21.00
C ALA A 100 1.00 -8.42 21.53
N ASP A 101 1.16 -9.61 20.94
CA ASP A 101 2.14 -10.61 21.36
C ASP A 101 3.58 -10.11 21.15
N ALA A 102 3.83 -9.32 20.10
CA ALA A 102 5.11 -8.63 19.88
C ALA A 102 5.47 -7.66 21.03
N HIS A 103 4.49 -7.25 21.84
CA HIS A 103 4.64 -6.38 23.00
C HIS A 103 4.31 -7.09 24.33
N GLY A 104 4.28 -8.44 24.32
CA GLY A 104 4.13 -9.30 25.49
C GLY A 104 2.69 -9.53 25.97
N ASN A 105 1.68 -8.88 25.37
CA ASN A 105 0.25 -9.11 25.59
C ASN A 105 -0.20 -9.32 27.06
N ARG A 106 0.19 -8.41 27.96
CA ARG A 106 -0.21 -8.45 29.38
C ARG A 106 -1.48 -7.62 29.62
N ASP A 107 -2.02 -7.72 30.82
CA ASP A 107 -3.06 -6.81 31.30
C ASP A 107 -2.55 -5.36 31.30
N LEU A 108 -3.41 -4.42 30.93
CA LEU A 108 -3.04 -3.01 30.74
C LEU A 108 -2.45 -2.39 32.01
N HIS A 109 -2.93 -2.81 33.20
CA HIS A 109 -2.40 -2.34 34.47
C HIS A 109 -0.94 -2.75 34.72
N ALA A 110 -0.44 -3.80 34.06
CA ALA A 110 0.92 -4.28 34.21
C ALA A 110 1.94 -3.47 33.38
N TYR A 111 1.47 -2.60 32.48
CA TYR A 111 2.32 -1.68 31.74
C TYR A 111 2.44 -0.33 32.45
N SER A 112 3.64 0.26 32.42
CA SER A 112 3.80 1.67 32.76
C SER A 112 3.13 2.55 31.70
N ASP A 113 2.74 3.77 32.08
CA ASP A 113 2.16 4.71 31.13
C ASP A 113 3.14 5.09 30.00
N ALA A 114 4.44 5.12 30.30
CA ALA A 114 5.48 5.29 29.28
C ALA A 114 5.48 4.13 28.28
N ALA A 115 5.47 2.89 28.77
CA ALA A 115 5.46 1.70 27.92
C ALA A 115 4.21 1.66 27.00
N LEU A 116 3.03 2.09 27.48
CA LEU A 116 1.84 2.16 26.63
C LEU A 116 1.94 3.23 25.54
N ARG A 117 2.60 4.37 25.81
CA ARG A 117 2.87 5.37 24.76
C ARG A 117 3.83 4.81 23.71
N ASP A 118 4.88 4.12 24.16
CA ASP A 118 5.86 3.51 23.25
C ASP A 118 5.22 2.42 22.37
N ILE A 119 4.36 1.59 22.95
CA ILE A 119 3.59 0.58 22.21
C ILE A 119 2.67 1.26 21.19
N MET A 120 1.90 2.28 21.59
CA MET A 120 1.02 2.99 20.66
C MET A 120 1.82 3.60 19.51
N HIS A 121 2.96 4.24 19.82
CA HIS A 121 3.85 4.81 18.82
C HIS A 121 4.37 3.73 17.86
N ALA A 122 4.81 2.58 18.37
CA ALA A 122 5.30 1.46 17.56
C ALA A 122 4.22 0.89 16.62
N LEU A 123 2.97 0.79 17.08
CA LEU A 123 1.83 0.34 16.27
C LEU A 123 1.44 1.33 15.17
N GLN A 124 1.69 2.63 15.39
CA GLN A 124 1.38 3.70 14.44
C GLN A 124 2.54 4.05 13.50
N HIS A 125 3.76 3.62 13.82
CA HIS A 125 4.98 3.94 13.06
C HIS A 125 5.82 2.68 12.85
N GLN A 126 5.18 1.56 12.51
CA GLN A 126 5.89 0.30 12.32
C GLN A 126 6.73 0.37 11.04
N THR A 127 8.04 0.39 11.21
CA THR A 127 9.00 0.28 10.10
C THR A 127 9.10 -1.18 9.65
N VAL A 128 8.76 -1.45 8.39
CA VAL A 128 8.82 -2.78 7.79
C VAL A 128 9.88 -2.81 6.69
N ALA A 129 10.88 -3.68 6.87
CA ALA A 129 11.89 -3.97 5.86
C ALA A 129 11.30 -4.88 4.78
N ILE A 130 11.44 -4.45 3.52
CA ILE A 130 10.94 -5.17 2.36
C ILE A 130 12.10 -5.93 1.71
N SER A 131 11.96 -7.25 1.56
CA SER A 131 12.99 -8.11 0.96
C SER A 131 12.97 -8.08 -0.57
N GLY A 132 11.88 -7.63 -1.17
CA GLY A 132 11.70 -7.59 -2.63
C GLY A 132 10.25 -7.35 -3.02
N SER A 133 9.93 -7.68 -4.28
CA SER A 133 8.57 -7.73 -4.80
C SER A 133 8.32 -9.09 -5.45
N GLU A 134 7.05 -9.45 -5.65
CA GLU A 134 6.70 -10.72 -6.30
C GLU A 134 7.01 -10.78 -7.80
N GLY A 135 7.63 -9.74 -8.36
CA GLY A 135 8.04 -9.67 -9.77
C GLY A 135 6.88 -9.39 -10.73
N MET A 136 7.22 -9.09 -11.99
CA MET A 136 6.25 -8.57 -12.98
C MET A 136 5.10 -9.55 -13.27
N ASN A 137 5.31 -10.85 -13.08
CA ASN A 137 4.27 -11.87 -13.22
C ASN A 137 3.09 -11.71 -12.24
N LYS A 138 3.27 -10.91 -11.19
CA LYS A 138 2.24 -10.56 -10.19
C LYS A 138 2.03 -9.05 -10.09
N ALA A 139 2.58 -8.28 -11.02
CA ALA A 139 2.27 -6.86 -11.13
C ALA A 139 0.89 -6.68 -11.76
N GLU A 140 0.15 -5.67 -11.29
CA GLU A 140 -1.10 -5.25 -11.94
C GLU A 140 -0.87 -4.23 -13.05
N VAL A 141 0.25 -3.50 -12.99
CA VAL A 141 0.63 -2.48 -13.97
C VAL A 141 2.15 -2.36 -14.05
N SER A 142 2.66 -2.00 -15.21
CA SER A 142 4.07 -1.66 -15.44
C SER A 142 4.29 -0.15 -15.34
N SER A 143 5.34 0.25 -14.61
CA SER A 143 5.85 1.63 -14.64
C SER A 143 6.94 1.76 -15.70
N GLY A 144 6.93 2.84 -16.47
CA GLY A 144 7.79 3.03 -17.64
C GLY A 144 7.03 2.76 -18.95
N GLY A 145 7.75 2.72 -20.07
CA GLY A 145 7.17 2.45 -21.38
C GLY A 145 7.84 3.29 -22.46
N VAL A 146 7.15 3.49 -23.58
CA VAL A 146 7.60 4.42 -24.63
C VAL A 146 7.48 5.85 -24.12
N ASP A 147 8.58 6.60 -24.26
CA ASP A 147 8.67 7.99 -23.84
C ASP A 147 7.62 8.85 -24.55
N THR A 148 6.66 9.36 -23.78
CA THR A 148 5.55 10.19 -24.26
C THR A 148 6.02 11.43 -25.03
N ARG A 149 7.26 11.89 -24.83
CA ARG A 149 7.85 13.00 -25.58
C ARG A 149 8.09 12.67 -27.05
N GLU A 150 8.17 11.39 -27.41
CA GLU A 150 8.33 10.94 -28.80
C GLU A 150 7.01 10.89 -29.58
N LEU A 151 5.87 11.13 -28.92
CA LEU A 151 4.54 11.05 -29.51
C LEU A 151 3.89 12.42 -29.65
N ASP A 152 2.98 12.54 -30.61
CA ASP A 152 2.01 13.63 -30.64
C ASP A 152 1.01 13.44 -29.48
N PRO A 153 0.86 14.43 -28.58
CA PRO A 153 0.03 14.27 -27.38
C PRO A 153 -1.48 14.26 -27.66
N LYS A 154 -1.92 14.62 -28.88
CA LYS A 154 -3.34 14.60 -29.27
C LYS A 154 -3.69 13.34 -30.04
N THR A 155 -2.80 12.84 -30.89
CA THR A 155 -3.11 11.72 -31.80
C THR A 155 -2.43 10.42 -31.38
N PHE A 156 -1.43 10.48 -30.52
CA PHE A 156 -0.56 9.35 -30.17
C PHE A 156 0.24 8.76 -31.35
N ALA A 157 0.44 9.55 -32.41
CA ALA A 157 1.33 9.22 -33.52
C ALA A 157 2.80 9.34 -33.09
N VAL A 158 3.64 8.41 -33.50
CA VAL A 158 5.09 8.47 -33.28
C VAL A 158 5.72 9.50 -34.21
N LYS A 159 6.35 10.54 -33.64
CA LYS A 159 6.90 11.68 -34.40
C LYS A 159 7.92 11.28 -35.47
N LYS A 160 8.71 10.24 -35.18
CA LYS A 160 9.80 9.78 -36.05
C LYS A 160 9.38 8.71 -37.07
N GLN A 161 8.17 8.15 -36.94
CA GLN A 161 7.69 7.05 -37.78
C GLN A 161 6.23 7.30 -38.18
N PRO A 162 5.99 7.93 -39.35
CA PRO A 162 4.64 8.16 -39.85
C PRO A 162 3.83 6.86 -39.95
N GLY A 163 2.56 6.92 -39.55
CA GLY A 163 1.63 5.77 -39.57
C GLY A 163 1.77 4.80 -38.40
N LEU A 164 2.74 4.99 -37.50
CA LEU A 164 2.86 4.23 -36.25
C LEU A 164 2.23 5.00 -35.09
N PHE A 165 1.41 4.31 -34.30
CA PHE A 165 0.71 4.84 -33.13
C PHE A 165 0.91 3.91 -31.93
N ILE A 166 0.99 4.49 -30.73
CA ILE A 166 1.16 3.73 -29.49
C ILE A 166 0.22 4.30 -28.44
N ILE A 167 -0.59 3.44 -27.83
CA ILE A 167 -1.64 3.82 -26.87
C ILE A 167 -1.60 2.92 -25.64
N GLY A 168 -2.34 3.29 -24.59
CA GLY A 168 -2.50 2.49 -23.39
C GLY A 168 -1.21 2.31 -22.57
N GLU A 169 -1.08 1.16 -21.92
CA GLU A 169 -0.02 0.83 -20.97
C GLU A 169 1.37 0.68 -21.63
N ALA A 170 1.46 0.64 -22.96
CA ALA A 170 2.74 0.64 -23.66
C ALA A 170 3.48 1.99 -23.53
N LEU A 171 2.76 3.06 -23.17
CA LEU A 171 3.30 4.40 -22.96
C LEU A 171 3.84 4.56 -21.53
N ASP A 172 4.83 5.43 -21.36
CA ASP A 172 5.36 5.84 -20.05
C ASP A 172 4.35 6.73 -19.28
N VAL A 173 3.22 6.11 -18.91
CA VAL A 173 2.12 6.69 -18.14
C VAL A 173 1.56 5.60 -17.23
N THR A 174 1.62 5.83 -15.92
CA THR A 174 1.11 4.88 -14.92
C THR A 174 0.11 5.57 -14.02
N GLY A 175 -1.13 5.12 -14.07
CA GLY A 175 -2.19 5.56 -13.17
C GLY A 175 -2.11 4.86 -11.81
N TRP A 176 -2.73 5.48 -10.82
CA TRP A 176 -3.00 4.84 -9.54
C TRP A 176 -3.93 3.63 -9.70
N LEU A 177 -3.99 2.78 -8.68
CA LEU A 177 -5.01 1.74 -8.62
C LEU A 177 -6.41 2.34 -8.48
N GLY A 178 -7.41 1.56 -8.88
CA GLY A 178 -8.81 2.00 -8.89
C GLY A 178 -9.31 2.46 -10.27
N GLY A 179 -8.81 1.86 -11.35
CA GLY A 179 -9.35 2.06 -12.70
C GLY A 179 -8.70 3.15 -13.54
N TYR A 180 -7.73 3.91 -13.01
CA TYR A 180 -7.05 4.98 -13.75
C TYR A 180 -6.29 4.46 -14.99
N ASN A 181 -5.66 3.29 -14.90
CA ASN A 181 -4.97 2.67 -16.05
C ASN A 181 -5.95 2.27 -17.16
N LEU A 182 -7.14 1.79 -16.79
CA LEU A 182 -8.21 1.52 -17.77
C LEU A 182 -8.70 2.82 -18.40
N GLN A 183 -9.00 3.83 -17.58
CA GLN A 183 -9.39 5.15 -18.09
C GLN A 183 -8.35 5.73 -19.05
N TRP A 184 -7.06 5.59 -18.75
CA TRP A 184 -5.97 5.99 -19.64
C TRP A 184 -5.98 5.21 -20.96
N ALA A 185 -6.16 3.88 -20.91
CA ALA A 185 -6.27 3.06 -22.10
C ALA A 185 -7.45 3.50 -22.98
N TRP A 186 -8.63 3.74 -22.39
CA TRP A 186 -9.80 4.20 -23.12
C TRP A 186 -9.59 5.59 -23.75
N SER A 187 -9.09 6.56 -22.98
CA SER A 187 -8.85 7.92 -23.46
C SER A 187 -7.83 7.97 -24.59
N SER A 188 -6.69 7.27 -24.45
CA SER A 188 -5.66 7.24 -25.48
C SER A 188 -6.12 6.53 -26.76
N ALA A 189 -6.85 5.42 -26.62
CA ALA A 189 -7.46 4.72 -27.75
C ALA A 189 -8.46 5.61 -28.50
N TRP A 190 -9.34 6.32 -27.78
CA TRP A 190 -10.31 7.24 -28.37
C TRP A 190 -9.63 8.34 -29.18
N CYS A 191 -8.64 9.02 -28.63
CA CYS A 191 -7.90 10.07 -29.32
C CYS A 191 -7.23 9.57 -30.61
N CYS A 192 -6.58 8.40 -30.56
CA CYS A 192 -5.97 7.77 -31.73
C CYS A 192 -7.04 7.42 -32.78
N ALA A 193 -8.17 6.84 -32.37
CA ALA A 193 -9.24 6.42 -33.26
C ALA A 193 -9.89 7.60 -33.99
N GLN A 194 -10.14 8.72 -33.28
CA GLN A 194 -10.69 9.94 -33.89
C GLN A 194 -9.77 10.47 -35.00
N HIS A 195 -8.46 10.50 -34.77
CA HIS A 195 -7.51 10.94 -35.79
C HIS A 195 -7.48 10.01 -37.02
N LEU A 196 -7.52 8.70 -36.81
CA LEU A 196 -7.54 7.72 -37.90
C LEU A 196 -8.86 7.78 -38.69
N GLY A 197 -9.98 8.06 -38.03
CA GLY A 197 -11.29 8.22 -38.66
C GLY A 197 -11.40 9.50 -39.50
N ASP A 198 -10.80 10.61 -39.05
CA ASP A 198 -10.79 11.88 -39.80
C ASP A 198 -9.83 11.84 -41.01
N ALA A 199 -8.87 10.91 -41.03
CA ALA A 199 -7.89 10.73 -42.10
C ALA A 199 -8.34 9.76 -43.20
N ALA A 200 -9.50 9.10 -43.04
CA ALA A 200 -10.10 8.14 -43.98
C ALA A 200 -11.12 8.83 -44.91
#